data_AF-A0A349K0W2-F1
#
_entry.id   AF-A0A349K0W2-F1
#
_cell.length_a   1.000
_cell.length_b   1.000
_cell.length_c   1.000
_cell.angle_alpha   90.00
_cell.angle_beta   90.00
_cell.angle_gamma   90.00
#
_symmetry.space_group_name_H-M   'P 1'
#
loop_
_entity.id
_entity.type
_entity.pdbx_description
1 polymer ?
#
loop_
_entity_poly.entity_id
_entity_poly.type
_entity_poly.pdbx_seq_one_letter_code
_entity_poly.pdbx_strand_id
1 'polypeptide(L)'
;VRNILTCLTCLLLVACGTVKDENPQPAAPDQAQKAPVAAKHPAGIRFHPVKGLSNKITGNREVMKASVNGREIVAVLAWRPYRADLDGKVATWYGDMTRPPPRFVVESLALTVDGTTLTLPKSRTRSLCSQRATLEPQFPKLALFTSGSNLGLTVGVGDGAESWTSSYLLDPAPLSILSHQVEDGPTFDNFSVEY
;
A
#
# COMPACT_ATOMS: atom_id res chain seq x y z
N VAL A 1 -3.64 -20.72 73.25
CA VAL A 1 -4.13 -19.67 74.19
C VAL A 1 -3.45 -18.36 73.83
N ARG A 2 -4.25 -17.29 73.73
CA ARG A 2 -3.91 -15.90 73.34
C ARG A 2 -2.97 -15.20 74.33
N ASN A 3 -2.22 -14.19 73.84
CA ASN A 3 -2.19 -12.77 74.28
C ASN A 3 -0.98 -12.09 73.61
N ILE A 4 -1.11 -11.23 72.59
CA ILE A 4 -1.42 -9.77 72.60
C ILE A 4 -0.55 -8.96 73.58
N LEU A 5 0.38 -8.15 73.04
CA LEU A 5 0.52 -6.74 73.39
C LEU A 5 1.19 -5.91 72.27
N THR A 6 0.53 -4.82 71.95
CA THR A 6 0.82 -3.72 71.01
C THR A 6 1.84 -2.70 71.55
N CYS A 7 2.65 -2.11 70.65
CA CYS A 7 3.20 -0.74 70.66
C CYS A 7 4.12 -0.59 69.42
N LEU A 8 4.39 0.54 68.78
CA LEU A 8 3.77 1.85 68.59
C LEU A 8 4.72 2.51 67.54
N THR A 9 4.16 3.10 66.48
CA THR A 9 4.73 4.16 65.60
C THR A 9 6.25 4.33 65.41
N CYS A 10 6.70 4.29 64.16
CA CYS A 10 7.64 5.27 63.61
C CYS A 10 7.32 5.54 62.12
N LEU A 11 6.82 6.75 61.84
CA LEU A 11 6.81 7.35 60.51
C LEU A 11 8.26 7.49 60.01
N LEU A 12 8.53 7.08 58.77
CA LEU A 12 9.66 7.57 58.00
C LEU A 12 9.15 8.15 56.69
N LEU A 13 9.05 9.49 56.69
CA LEU A 13 9.05 10.32 55.49
C LEU A 13 10.37 10.08 54.76
N VAL A 14 10.32 9.43 53.59
CA VAL A 14 11.42 9.49 52.63
C VAL A 14 11.00 10.45 51.53
N ALA A 15 11.53 11.67 51.61
CA ALA A 15 11.50 12.63 50.53
C ALA A 15 12.31 12.07 49.35
N CYS A 16 11.65 11.79 48.23
CA CYS A 16 12.34 11.57 46.97
C CYS A 16 12.86 12.93 46.48
N GLY A 17 14.15 13.19 46.70
CA GLY A 17 14.86 14.27 46.04
C GLY A 17 14.90 14.05 44.53
N THR A 18 14.86 15.15 43.78
CA THR A 18 15.01 15.15 42.33
C THR A 18 16.45 14.81 41.95
N VAL A 19 16.65 13.59 41.44
CA VAL A 19 17.88 13.24 40.73
C VAL A 19 17.80 13.89 39.35
N LYS A 20 18.71 14.85 39.10
CA LYS A 20 19.00 15.34 37.74
C LYS A 20 19.73 14.22 37.01
N ASP A 21 19.06 13.55 36.07
CA ASP A 21 19.75 12.75 35.06
C ASP A 21 20.32 13.68 33.99
N GLU A 22 21.62 13.94 34.08
CA GLU A 22 22.44 14.38 32.95
C GLU A 22 22.70 13.17 32.04
N ASN A 23 21.73 12.85 31.20
CA ASN A 23 22.00 12.17 29.94
C ASN A 23 21.17 12.88 28.88
N PRO A 24 21.76 13.42 27.79
CA PRO A 24 20.98 13.96 26.69
C PRO A 24 20.12 12.83 26.15
N GLN A 25 18.83 12.91 26.43
CA GLN A 25 17.82 12.15 25.71
C GLN A 25 18.09 12.37 24.22
N PRO A 26 18.22 11.32 23.39
CA PRO A 26 18.36 11.53 21.97
C PRO A 26 17.19 12.42 21.54
N ALA A 27 17.51 13.56 20.93
CA ALA A 27 16.51 14.43 20.37
C ALA A 27 15.56 13.56 19.54
N ALA A 28 14.25 13.73 19.75
CA ALA A 28 13.25 13.15 18.88
C ALA A 28 13.70 13.44 17.44
N PRO A 29 13.71 12.45 16.54
CA PRO A 29 14.26 12.65 15.21
C PRO A 29 13.57 13.86 14.61
N ASP A 30 14.38 14.88 14.33
CA ASP A 30 13.96 16.15 13.79
C ASP A 30 12.98 15.92 12.64
N GLN A 31 11.92 16.73 12.59
CA GLN A 31 11.03 16.88 11.43
C GLN A 31 11.75 17.48 10.20
N ALA A 32 13.07 17.25 10.06
CA ALA A 32 13.88 17.69 8.95
C ALA A 32 14.06 16.55 7.95
N GLN A 33 13.45 16.74 6.78
CA GLN A 33 13.61 15.99 5.53
C GLN A 33 12.84 14.67 5.38
N LYS A 34 11.52 14.71 5.58
CA LYS A 34 10.66 14.08 4.57
C LYS A 34 10.68 14.96 3.32
N ALA A 35 11.63 14.76 2.42
CA ALA A 35 11.38 15.13 1.04
C ALA A 35 10.03 14.47 0.67
N PRO A 36 9.02 15.20 0.20
CA PRO A 36 7.72 14.59 -0.05
C PRO A 36 7.91 13.51 -1.10
N VAL A 37 7.78 12.25 -0.70
CA VAL A 37 7.78 11.10 -1.61
C VAL A 37 6.63 11.22 -2.63
N ALA A 38 5.66 12.12 -2.36
CA ALA A 38 4.63 12.61 -3.27
C ALA A 38 5.14 13.28 -4.57
N ALA A 39 6.45 13.49 -4.74
CA ALA A 39 7.04 14.08 -5.95
C ALA A 39 7.19 13.10 -7.13
N LYS A 40 6.71 11.86 -7.02
CA LYS A 40 6.89 10.84 -8.05
C LYS A 40 5.84 10.90 -9.16
N HIS A 41 4.60 11.27 -8.85
CA HIS A 41 3.64 11.71 -9.87
C HIS A 41 3.90 13.18 -10.23
N PRO A 42 3.41 13.68 -11.38
CA PRO A 42 3.47 15.11 -11.70
C PRO A 42 2.97 15.98 -10.53
N ALA A 43 3.58 17.14 -10.32
CA ALA A 43 3.24 18.02 -9.20
C ALA A 43 1.75 18.37 -9.19
N GLY A 44 1.12 18.34 -8.00
CA GLY A 44 -0.30 18.66 -7.82
C GLY A 44 -1.26 17.48 -8.00
N ILE A 45 -0.77 16.27 -8.32
CA ILE A 45 -1.62 15.07 -8.36
C ILE A 45 -2.02 14.66 -6.93
N ARG A 46 -3.32 14.56 -6.71
CA ARG A 46 -3.97 13.99 -5.52
C ARG A 46 -5.03 12.99 -5.94
N PHE A 47 -4.96 11.79 -5.39
CA PHE A 47 -5.90 10.71 -5.66
C PHE A 47 -7.07 10.79 -4.70
N HIS A 48 -8.28 10.82 -5.24
CA HIS A 48 -9.52 10.81 -4.48
C HIS A 48 -10.18 9.44 -4.65
N PRO A 49 -10.41 8.68 -3.57
CA PRO A 49 -10.97 7.33 -3.67
C PRO A 49 -12.32 7.33 -4.38
N VAL A 50 -12.48 6.46 -5.37
CA VAL A 50 -13.79 6.19 -5.98
C VAL A 50 -14.58 5.30 -5.03
N LYS A 51 -15.78 5.74 -4.65
CA LYS A 51 -16.70 4.98 -3.80
C LYS A 51 -17.55 4.02 -4.64
N GLY A 52 -18.11 2.99 -4.00
CA GLY A 52 -19.05 2.07 -4.66
C GLY A 52 -18.41 1.11 -5.67
N LEU A 53 -17.11 0.83 -5.52
CA LEU A 53 -16.42 -0.18 -6.31
C LEU A 53 -17.00 -1.57 -6.04
N SER A 54 -17.11 -2.39 -7.08
CA SER A 54 -17.40 -3.82 -6.95
C SER A 54 -16.17 -4.62 -7.36
N ASN A 55 -15.71 -5.49 -6.47
CA ASN A 55 -14.57 -6.37 -6.71
C ASN A 55 -15.04 -7.83 -6.71
N LYS A 56 -14.62 -8.60 -7.71
CA LYS A 56 -14.83 -10.04 -7.77
C LYS A 56 -13.51 -10.73 -8.00
N ILE A 57 -13.12 -11.56 -7.03
CA ILE A 57 -11.92 -12.40 -7.12
C ILE A 57 -12.35 -13.83 -7.46
N THR A 58 -11.72 -14.44 -8.45
CA THR A 58 -11.97 -15.82 -8.88
C THR A 58 -10.64 -16.47 -9.25
N GLY A 59 -10.17 -17.37 -8.38
CA GLY A 59 -8.84 -17.97 -8.50
C GLY A 59 -7.77 -16.88 -8.50
N ASN A 60 -6.96 -16.82 -9.56
CA ASN A 60 -5.86 -15.88 -9.68
C ASN A 60 -6.25 -14.56 -10.36
N ARG A 61 -7.55 -14.29 -10.49
CA ARG A 61 -8.05 -13.14 -11.25
C ARG A 61 -8.96 -12.28 -10.40
N GLU A 62 -8.69 -10.99 -10.38
CA GLU A 62 -9.53 -9.97 -9.78
C GLU A 62 -10.14 -9.10 -10.88
N VAL A 63 -11.44 -8.82 -10.75
CA VAL A 63 -12.16 -7.88 -11.60
C VAL A 63 -12.77 -6.80 -10.72
N MET A 64 -12.34 -5.57 -10.93
CA MET A 64 -12.92 -4.37 -10.34
C MET A 64 -13.83 -3.70 -11.36
N LYS A 65 -15.03 -3.28 -10.94
CA LYS A 65 -15.93 -2.45 -11.75
C LYS A 65 -16.38 -1.21 -10.99
N ALA A 66 -16.53 -0.11 -11.72
CA ALA A 66 -17.02 1.17 -11.21
C ALA A 66 -17.75 1.95 -12.30
N SER A 67 -18.53 2.97 -11.89
CA SER A 67 -18.94 4.05 -12.78
C SER A 67 -18.33 5.36 -12.28
N VAL A 68 -17.63 6.07 -13.16
CA VAL A 68 -16.96 7.34 -12.83
C VAL A 68 -17.34 8.37 -13.89
N ASN A 69 -17.96 9.47 -13.48
CA ASN A 69 -18.39 10.55 -14.38
C ASN A 69 -19.22 10.04 -15.58
N GLY A 70 -20.10 9.07 -15.36
CA GLY A 70 -20.96 8.47 -16.40
C GLY A 70 -20.27 7.46 -17.31
N ARG A 71 -18.99 7.15 -17.08
CA ARG A 71 -18.23 6.14 -17.81
C ARG A 71 -18.22 4.80 -17.09
N GLU A 72 -18.26 3.71 -17.83
CA GLU A 72 -18.09 2.36 -17.27
C GLU A 72 -16.60 2.02 -17.20
N ILE A 73 -16.12 1.69 -16.01
CA ILE A 73 -14.72 1.33 -15.75
C ILE A 73 -14.65 -0.12 -15.31
N VAL A 74 -13.82 -0.91 -15.98
CA VAL A 74 -13.52 -2.29 -15.61
C VAL A 74 -12.01 -2.48 -15.56
N ALA A 75 -11.45 -2.81 -14.40
CA ALA A 75 -10.06 -3.21 -14.29
C ALA A 75 -9.96 -4.72 -14.02
N VAL A 76 -8.97 -5.35 -14.65
CA VAL A 76 -8.71 -6.78 -14.52
C VAL A 76 -7.25 -6.97 -14.15
N LEU A 77 -7.02 -7.62 -13.01
CA LEU A 77 -5.71 -8.05 -12.55
C LEU A 77 -5.65 -9.58 -12.58
N ALA A 78 -4.64 -10.13 -13.24
CA ALA A 78 -4.39 -11.56 -13.24
C ALA A 78 -2.99 -11.85 -12.69
N TRP A 79 -2.92 -12.86 -11.85
CA TRP A 79 -1.72 -13.39 -11.26
C TRP A 79 -1.38 -14.74 -11.87
N ARG A 80 -0.08 -15.04 -11.96
CA ARG A 80 0.41 -16.37 -12.30
C ARG A 80 1.48 -16.82 -11.31
N PRO A 81 1.71 -18.14 -11.18
CA PRO A 81 2.86 -18.64 -10.46
C PRO A 81 4.18 -18.07 -11.03
N TYR A 82 5.12 -17.80 -10.13
CA TYR A 82 6.49 -17.46 -10.48
C TYR A 82 7.15 -18.58 -11.29
N ARG A 83 7.97 -18.20 -12.27
CA ARG A 83 8.68 -19.11 -13.16
C ARG A 83 10.12 -18.66 -13.30
N ALA A 84 11.07 -19.44 -12.77
CA ALA A 84 12.48 -19.05 -12.71
C ALA A 84 13.10 -18.75 -14.09
N ASP A 85 12.65 -19.45 -15.14
CA ASP A 85 13.08 -19.24 -16.53
C ASP A 85 12.64 -17.89 -17.11
N LEU A 86 11.50 -17.36 -16.66
CA LEU A 86 10.92 -16.10 -17.14
C LEU A 86 11.25 -14.91 -16.22
N ASP A 87 11.18 -15.14 -14.92
CA ASP A 87 11.15 -14.11 -13.88
C ASP A 87 12.48 -13.97 -13.14
N GLY A 88 13.37 -14.97 -13.24
CA GLY A 88 14.65 -14.98 -12.51
C GLY A 88 15.62 -13.85 -12.90
N LYS A 89 15.32 -13.11 -13.99
CA LYS A 89 16.10 -11.95 -14.44
C LYS A 89 15.56 -10.61 -13.93
N VAL A 90 14.43 -10.60 -13.22
CA VAL A 90 13.87 -9.37 -12.63
C VAL A 90 14.76 -8.95 -11.46
N ALA A 91 15.40 -7.79 -11.60
CA ALA A 91 16.37 -7.29 -10.62
C ALA A 91 15.72 -6.77 -9.32
N THR A 92 14.45 -6.37 -9.37
CA THR A 92 13.74 -5.76 -8.25
C THR A 92 12.31 -6.23 -8.21
N TRP A 93 11.89 -6.66 -7.02
CA TRP A 93 10.54 -7.10 -6.72
C TRP A 93 9.89 -6.15 -5.72
N TYR A 94 8.64 -5.79 -5.96
CA TYR A 94 7.81 -5.00 -5.06
C TYR A 94 6.69 -5.85 -4.52
N GLY A 95 6.51 -5.79 -3.20
CA GLY A 95 5.65 -6.67 -2.41
C GLY A 95 6.47 -7.42 -1.36
N ASP A 96 5.86 -7.67 -0.21
CA ASP A 96 6.46 -8.47 0.85
C ASP A 96 6.74 -9.89 0.33
N MET A 97 8.01 -10.14 0.01
CA MET A 97 8.45 -11.46 -0.40
C MET A 97 8.62 -12.37 0.81
N THR A 98 8.82 -11.89 2.04
CA THR A 98 9.35 -12.61 3.22
C THR A 98 10.60 -13.46 2.95
N ARG A 99 10.51 -14.44 2.04
CA ARG A 99 11.59 -15.24 1.46
C ARG A 99 11.49 -15.25 -0.08
N PRO A 100 12.50 -14.76 -0.80
CA PRO A 100 12.54 -14.90 -2.26
C PRO A 100 12.77 -16.37 -2.67
N PRO A 101 12.34 -16.78 -3.89
CA PRO A 101 11.66 -15.97 -4.90
C PRO A 101 10.17 -15.73 -4.57
N PRO A 102 9.50 -14.81 -5.29
CA PRO A 102 8.05 -14.65 -5.14
C PRO A 102 7.30 -15.93 -5.50
N ARG A 103 6.12 -16.16 -4.92
CA ARG A 103 5.23 -17.26 -5.33
C ARG A 103 4.34 -16.89 -6.52
N PHE A 104 3.84 -15.67 -6.54
CA PHE A 104 2.99 -15.14 -7.62
C PHE A 104 3.56 -13.83 -8.14
N VAL A 105 3.38 -13.63 -9.44
CA VAL A 105 3.74 -12.40 -10.15
C VAL A 105 2.56 -11.98 -11.01
N VAL A 106 2.47 -10.67 -11.30
CA VAL A 106 1.42 -10.16 -12.18
C VAL A 106 1.61 -10.75 -13.57
N GLU A 107 0.58 -11.45 -14.05
CA GLU A 107 0.49 -11.95 -15.42
C GLU A 107 0.05 -10.83 -16.37
N SER A 108 -1.03 -10.14 -15.99
CA SER A 108 -1.59 -9.05 -16.75
C SER A 108 -2.35 -8.08 -15.85
N LEU A 109 -2.40 -6.83 -16.28
CA LEU A 109 -3.22 -5.78 -15.71
C LEU A 109 -3.82 -4.99 -16.86
N ALA A 110 -5.14 -4.87 -16.90
CA ALA A 110 -5.84 -4.15 -17.95
C ALA A 110 -6.91 -3.23 -17.34
N LEU A 111 -7.12 -2.09 -17.99
CA LEU A 111 -8.19 -1.15 -17.69
C LEU A 111 -9.04 -0.98 -18.95
N THR A 112 -10.35 -1.14 -18.80
CA THR A 112 -11.34 -0.86 -19.83
C THR A 112 -12.16 0.34 -19.42
N VAL A 113 -12.34 1.28 -20.35
CA VAL A 113 -13.19 2.47 -20.21
C VAL A 113 -14.14 2.51 -21.40
N ASP A 114 -15.44 2.46 -21.14
CA ASP A 114 -16.50 2.51 -22.17
C ASP A 114 -16.27 1.50 -23.31
N GLY A 115 -15.81 0.30 -22.97
CA GLY A 115 -15.53 -0.79 -23.92
C GLY A 115 -14.16 -0.73 -24.61
N THR A 116 -13.39 0.35 -24.46
CA THR A 116 -12.00 0.44 -24.96
C THR A 116 -11.04 -0.07 -23.90
N THR A 117 -10.14 -1.00 -24.23
CA THR A 117 -9.21 -1.63 -23.27
C THR A 117 -7.77 -1.21 -23.50
N LEU A 118 -7.10 -0.81 -22.41
CA LEU A 118 -5.66 -0.63 -22.31
C LEU A 118 -5.07 -1.73 -21.43
N THR A 119 -4.18 -2.53 -22.02
CA THR A 119 -3.35 -3.46 -21.25
C THR A 119 -2.08 -2.74 -20.81
N LEU A 120 -1.78 -2.77 -19.51
CA LEU A 120 -0.61 -2.08 -18.98
C LEU A 120 0.67 -2.84 -19.36
N PRO A 121 1.71 -2.13 -19.84
CA PRO A 121 2.93 -2.77 -20.32
C PRO A 121 3.62 -3.60 -19.24
N LYS A 122 4.19 -4.74 -19.65
CA LYS A 122 5.00 -5.59 -18.75
C LYS A 122 6.16 -4.83 -18.09
N SER A 123 6.71 -3.81 -18.73
CA SER A 123 7.76 -2.96 -18.12
C SER A 123 7.30 -2.23 -16.87
N ARG A 124 5.98 -2.11 -16.64
CA ARG A 124 5.36 -1.43 -15.49
C ARG A 124 4.80 -2.41 -14.45
N THR A 125 4.53 -3.66 -14.85
CA THR A 125 3.89 -4.67 -13.98
C THR A 125 4.81 -5.83 -13.59
N ARG A 126 5.88 -6.11 -14.32
CA ARG A 126 6.71 -7.32 -14.15
C ARG A 126 7.42 -7.45 -12.81
N SER A 127 7.62 -6.34 -12.09
CA SER A 127 8.25 -6.32 -10.77
C SER A 127 7.25 -6.49 -9.64
N LEU A 128 5.95 -6.56 -9.95
CA LEU A 128 4.89 -6.69 -8.94
C LEU A 128 4.70 -8.17 -8.59
N CYS A 129 4.73 -8.45 -7.29
CA CYS A 129 4.67 -9.81 -6.80
C CYS A 129 3.89 -9.94 -5.49
N SER A 130 3.60 -11.18 -5.13
CA SER A 130 2.93 -11.52 -3.88
C SER A 130 3.15 -13.01 -3.56
N GLN A 131 3.21 -13.32 -2.27
CA GLN A 131 3.14 -14.65 -1.68
C GLN A 131 1.72 -15.19 -1.50
N ARG A 132 0.69 -14.32 -1.42
CA ARG A 132 -0.69 -14.70 -1.08
C ARG A 132 -1.78 -14.15 -2.02
N ALA A 133 -1.41 -13.61 -3.20
CA ALA A 133 -2.31 -12.95 -4.15
C ALA A 133 -3.61 -13.71 -4.46
N THR A 134 -3.58 -15.03 -4.36
CA THR A 134 -4.66 -15.93 -4.75
C THR A 134 -5.25 -16.69 -3.55
N LEU A 135 -4.72 -16.46 -2.35
CA LEU A 135 -5.07 -17.18 -1.12
C LEU A 135 -6.06 -16.41 -0.25
N GLU A 136 -6.20 -15.11 -0.51
CA GLU A 136 -7.08 -14.22 0.27
C GLU A 136 -8.09 -13.52 -0.65
N PRO A 137 -9.10 -14.25 -1.16
CA PRO A 137 -10.11 -13.70 -2.07
C PRO A 137 -10.99 -12.61 -1.44
N GLN A 138 -10.89 -12.39 -0.12
CA GLN A 138 -11.58 -11.33 0.60
C GLN A 138 -10.85 -9.97 0.59
N PHE A 139 -9.60 -9.90 0.12
CA PHE A 139 -8.83 -8.66 0.09
C PHE A 139 -8.51 -8.24 -1.34
N PRO A 140 -9.35 -7.38 -1.95
CA PRO A 140 -9.08 -6.74 -3.23
C PRO A 140 -7.69 -6.10 -3.26
N LYS A 141 -6.97 -6.32 -4.36
CA LYS A 141 -5.68 -5.67 -4.62
C LYS A 141 -5.88 -4.44 -5.51
N LEU A 142 -6.99 -4.36 -6.25
CA LEU A 142 -7.33 -3.22 -7.08
C LEU A 142 -8.10 -2.16 -6.29
N ALA A 143 -7.69 -0.91 -6.48
CA ALA A 143 -8.49 0.25 -6.13
C ALA A 143 -8.50 1.27 -7.26
N LEU A 144 -9.55 2.10 -7.28
CA LEU A 144 -9.74 3.16 -8.26
C LEU A 144 -9.86 4.50 -7.57
N PHE A 145 -9.27 5.51 -8.19
CA PHE A 145 -9.23 6.88 -7.73
C PHE A 145 -9.52 7.82 -8.89
N THR A 146 -9.88 9.07 -8.58
CA THR A 146 -9.87 10.18 -9.52
C THR A 146 -8.76 11.17 -9.16
N SER A 147 -8.25 11.87 -10.16
CA SER A 147 -7.37 13.02 -9.96
C SER A 147 -7.66 14.06 -11.04
N GLY A 148 -8.48 15.06 -10.71
CA GLY A 148 -9.08 15.96 -11.71
C GLY A 148 -9.90 15.16 -12.73
N SER A 149 -9.58 15.30 -14.02
CA SER A 149 -10.20 14.54 -15.11
C SER A 149 -9.60 13.15 -15.35
N ASN A 150 -8.52 12.80 -14.64
CA ASN A 150 -7.79 11.55 -14.84
C ASN A 150 -8.28 10.45 -13.91
N LEU A 151 -7.97 9.20 -14.27
CA LEU A 151 -8.19 8.02 -13.43
C LEU A 151 -6.88 7.61 -12.75
N GLY A 152 -6.98 7.23 -11.49
CA GLY A 152 -5.94 6.51 -10.77
C GLY A 152 -6.33 5.05 -10.63
N LEU A 153 -5.54 4.13 -11.16
CA LEU A 153 -5.65 2.70 -10.87
C LEU A 153 -4.50 2.32 -9.94
N THR A 154 -4.76 1.59 -8.87
CA THR A 154 -3.69 1.06 -8.02
C THR A 154 -3.76 -0.45 -7.92
N VAL A 155 -2.59 -1.05 -7.69
CA VAL A 155 -2.44 -2.43 -7.26
C VAL A 155 -1.70 -2.43 -5.93
N GLY A 156 -2.37 -2.86 -4.87
CA GLY A 156 -1.72 -3.20 -3.60
C GLY A 156 -0.96 -4.52 -3.75
N VAL A 157 0.33 -4.52 -3.43
CA VAL A 157 1.20 -5.69 -3.53
C VAL A 157 1.94 -5.92 -2.21
N GLY A 158 2.01 -7.18 -1.76
CA GLY A 158 2.48 -7.56 -0.44
C GLY A 158 1.37 -8.18 0.43
N ASP A 159 1.78 -9.06 1.34
CA ASP A 159 0.87 -9.92 2.09
C ASP A 159 1.03 -9.80 3.61
N GLY A 160 1.48 -8.63 4.07
CA GLY A 160 1.84 -8.37 5.46
C GLY A 160 2.00 -6.89 5.77
N ALA A 161 2.85 -6.58 6.75
CA ALA A 161 3.04 -5.23 7.31
C ALA A 161 3.75 -4.25 6.35
N GLU A 162 4.49 -4.75 5.36
CA GLU A 162 5.18 -3.95 4.34
C GLU A 162 4.49 -4.07 2.98
N SER A 163 3.28 -3.50 2.89
CA SER A 163 2.58 -3.39 1.61
C SER A 163 3.21 -2.30 0.75
N TRP A 164 3.22 -2.53 -0.56
CA TRP A 164 3.59 -1.55 -1.57
C TRP A 164 2.36 -1.23 -2.41
N THR A 165 2.31 -0.02 -2.96
CA THR A 165 1.28 0.41 -3.89
C THR A 165 1.92 0.70 -5.24
N SER A 166 1.47 0.00 -6.27
CA SER A 166 1.74 0.36 -7.66
C SER A 166 0.60 1.23 -8.18
N SER A 167 0.85 2.51 -8.39
CA SER A 167 -0.13 3.49 -8.85
C SER A 167 0.06 3.83 -10.33
N TYR A 168 -1.03 3.97 -11.05
CA TYR A 168 -1.08 4.32 -12.47
C TYR A 168 -2.03 5.51 -12.62
N LEU A 169 -1.53 6.62 -13.14
CA LEU A 169 -2.37 7.76 -13.54
C LEU A 169 -2.65 7.62 -15.04
N LEU A 170 -3.93 7.65 -15.42
CA LEU A 170 -4.37 7.42 -16.79
C LEU A 170 -5.27 8.56 -17.26
N ASP A 171 -5.10 8.95 -18.53
CA ASP A 171 -6.07 9.79 -19.22
C ASP A 171 -7.18 8.89 -19.77
N PRO A 172 -8.43 8.99 -19.28
CA PRO A 172 -9.52 8.12 -19.72
C PRO A 172 -10.03 8.42 -21.14
N ALA A 173 -9.67 9.54 -21.76
CA ALA A 173 -10.15 9.89 -23.10
C ALA A 173 -9.41 9.14 -24.23
N PRO A 174 -8.08 9.30 -24.40
CA PRO A 174 -7.29 8.46 -25.30
C PRO A 174 -6.98 7.08 -24.70
N LEU A 175 -7.35 6.86 -23.43
CA LEU A 175 -7.01 5.69 -22.62
C LEU A 175 -5.51 5.37 -22.66
N SER A 176 -4.72 6.24 -22.03
CA SER A 176 -3.25 6.14 -22.01
C SER A 176 -2.68 6.33 -20.61
N ILE A 177 -1.50 5.74 -20.36
CA ILE A 177 -0.78 5.93 -19.09
C ILE A 177 -0.07 7.28 -19.14
N LEU A 178 -0.39 8.16 -18.19
CA LEU A 178 0.31 9.43 -17.98
C LEU A 178 1.52 9.26 -17.06
N SER A 179 1.37 8.46 -16.01
CA SER A 179 2.48 8.12 -15.11
C SER A 179 2.25 6.82 -14.37
N HIS A 180 3.34 6.22 -13.90
CA HIS A 180 3.33 5.00 -13.09
C HIS A 180 4.39 5.11 -12.01
N GLN A 181 4.03 4.76 -10.79
CA GLN A 181 4.93 4.74 -9.65
C GLN A 181 4.71 3.49 -8.80
N VAL A 182 5.76 3.13 -8.08
CA VAL A 182 5.71 2.09 -7.04
C VAL A 182 6.34 2.68 -5.79
N GLU A 183 5.59 2.65 -4.71
CA GLU A 183 5.98 3.23 -3.43
C GLU A 183 5.44 2.38 -2.27
N ASP A 184 6.02 2.59 -1.10
CA ASP A 184 5.53 2.00 0.15
C ASP A 184 4.05 2.38 0.38
N GLY A 185 3.23 1.41 0.79
CA GLY A 185 1.78 1.57 0.91
C GLY A 185 1.37 2.71 1.86
N PRO A 186 1.86 2.73 3.12
CA PRO A 186 1.67 3.85 4.03
C PRO A 186 2.13 5.19 3.45
N THR A 187 3.20 5.21 2.67
CA THR A 187 3.66 6.43 2.00
C THR A 187 2.64 6.92 0.97
N PHE A 188 2.09 6.02 0.14
CA PHE A 188 1.02 6.36 -0.80
C PHE A 188 -0.21 6.91 -0.09
N ASP A 189 -0.69 6.18 0.92
CA ASP A 189 -1.94 6.52 1.61
C ASP A 189 -1.84 7.86 2.35
N ASN A 190 -0.68 8.17 2.96
CA ASN A 190 -0.51 9.39 3.75
C ASN A 190 -0.22 10.64 2.92
N PHE A 191 0.29 10.50 1.69
CA PHE A 191 0.83 11.65 0.93
C PHE A 191 0.30 11.81 -0.49
N SER A 192 -0.25 10.74 -1.07
CA SER A 192 -0.75 10.71 -2.45
C SER A 192 -2.29 10.69 -2.51
N VAL A 193 -2.95 10.24 -1.43
CA VAL A 193 -4.41 10.10 -1.34
C VAL A 193 -5.04 11.20 -0.48
N GLU A 194 -6.22 11.67 -0.90
CA GLU A 194 -7.09 12.59 -0.16
C GLU A 194 -8.42 11.87 0.13
N TYR A 195 -8.66 11.54 1.41
CA TYR A 195 -9.81 10.75 1.89
C TYR A 195 -11.02 11.60 2.28
#